data_AF-A0A8S2VNV3-F1
#
_entry.id   AF-A0A8S2VNV3-F1
#
_cell.length_a   1.000
_cell.length_b   1.000
_cell.length_c   1.000
_cell.angle_alpha   90.00
_cell.angle_beta   90.00
_cell.angle_gamma   90.00
#
_symmetry.space_group_name_H-M   'P 1'
#
loop_
_entity.id
_entity.type
_entity.pdbx_description
1 polymer ?
#
loop_
_entity_poly.entity_id
_entity_poly.type
_entity_poly.pdbx_seq_one_letter_code
_entity_poly.pdbx_strand_id
1 'polypeptide(L)'
;ICRAYETLSDSTKRKLYDTRQEWVFELRIDKYIAQQLASESALIDDLTERLRNATLAELNAQDPSTGHTTLYCAARAGNIEAVLFLIEQGAE
;
A
#
# COMPACT_ATOMS: atom_id res chain seq x y z
N ILE A 1 2.81 10.00 -14.87
CA ILE A 1 1.73 9.19 -14.26
C ILE A 1 2.08 9.12 -12.78
N CYS A 2 1.44 9.93 -11.94
CA CYS A 2 1.66 9.91 -10.49
C CYS A 2 1.10 8.61 -9.94
N ARG A 3 1.86 7.89 -9.13
CA ARG A 3 1.33 6.69 -8.50
C ARG A 3 0.76 7.03 -7.12
N ALA A 4 -0.46 6.59 -6.86
CA ALA A 4 -1.29 7.04 -5.75
C ALA A 4 -0.71 6.77 -4.34
N TYR A 5 0.34 5.97 -4.19
CA TYR A 5 0.96 5.66 -2.89
C TYR A 5 2.20 6.51 -2.56
N GLU A 6 2.78 7.19 -3.57
CA GLU A 6 3.94 8.07 -3.39
C GLU A 6 3.61 9.26 -2.47
N THR A 7 2.31 9.59 -2.34
CA THR A 7 1.79 10.64 -1.47
C THR A 7 1.15 10.14 -0.19
N LEU A 8 1.03 8.83 0.05
CA LEU A 8 0.04 8.31 1.01
C LEU A 8 0.54 7.26 2.02
N SER A 9 1.85 7.03 2.07
CA SER A 9 2.46 6.09 3.01
C SER A 9 3.41 6.72 4.02
N ASP A 10 3.69 8.02 3.87
CA ASP A 10 4.52 8.79 4.78
C ASP A 10 3.96 10.22 4.80
N SER A 11 3.36 10.62 5.92
CA SER A 11 2.77 11.95 6.09
C SER A 11 3.81 13.06 5.90
N THR A 12 5.08 12.79 6.17
CA THR A 12 6.21 13.70 5.94
C THR A 12 6.47 13.87 4.45
N LYS A 13 6.47 12.77 3.68
CA LYS A 13 6.66 12.83 2.22
C LYS A 13 5.47 13.50 1.53
N ARG A 14 4.25 13.24 1.99
CA ARG A 14 3.06 13.94 1.53
C ARG A 14 3.19 15.44 1.72
N LYS A 15 3.55 15.87 2.93
CA LYS A 15 3.72 17.28 3.26
C LYS A 15 4.87 17.93 2.49
N LEU A 16 5.97 17.20 2.28
CA LEU A 16 7.11 17.68 1.47
C LEU A 16 6.73 17.84 0.00
N TYR A 17 6.00 16.89 -0.58
CA TYR A 17 5.50 17.01 -1.95
C TYR A 17 4.52 18.19 -2.09
N ASP A 18 3.53 18.27 -1.19
CA ASP A 18 2.50 19.33 -1.21
C ASP A 18 3.14 20.73 -1.05
N THR A 19 4.23 20.84 -0.29
CA THR A 19 4.90 22.13 -0.02
C THR A 19 5.98 22.48 -1.05
N ARG A 20 6.74 21.48 -1.53
CA ARG A 20 8.00 21.71 -2.27
C ARG A 20 8.02 21.11 -3.67
N GLN A 21 7.02 20.30 -4.03
CA GLN A 21 7.01 19.51 -5.28
C GLN A 21 8.26 18.62 -5.44
N GLU A 22 8.92 18.27 -4.33
CA GLU A 22 10.13 17.44 -4.30
C GLU A 22 9.75 15.98 -4.06
N TRP A 23 10.27 15.09 -4.90
CA TRP A 23 10.05 13.65 -4.82
C TRP A 23 11.16 13.00 -3.99
N VAL A 24 10.82 12.34 -2.87
CA VAL A 24 11.79 11.55 -2.10
C VAL A 24 11.80 10.12 -2.61
N PHE A 25 12.62 9.89 -3.64
CA PHE A 25 12.88 8.56 -4.15
C PHE A 25 13.72 7.74 -3.15
N GLU A 26 13.50 6.42 -3.16
CA GLU A 26 14.32 5.39 -2.48
C GLU A 26 13.99 5.11 -1.01
N LEU A 27 12.77 4.62 -0.74
CA LEU A 27 12.69 3.51 0.20
C LEU A 27 12.99 2.23 -0.59
N ARG A 28 13.91 1.42 -0.09
CA ARG A 28 14.11 0.07 -0.64
C ARG A 28 12.83 -0.74 -0.45
N ILE A 29 12.51 -1.63 -1.40
CA ILE A 29 11.28 -2.45 -1.41
C ILE A 29 11.11 -3.23 -0.09
N ASP A 30 12.21 -3.66 0.54
CA ASP A 30 12.20 -4.34 1.84
C ASP A 30 11.56 -3.54 2.98
N LYS A 31 11.49 -2.21 2.84
CA LYS A 31 10.88 -1.30 3.82
C LYS A 31 9.42 -0.97 3.52
N TYR A 32 8.84 -1.49 2.43
CA TYR A 32 7.44 -1.21 2.11
C TYR A 32 6.52 -1.90 3.11
N ILE A 33 5.41 -1.27 3.49
CA ILE A 33 4.30 -1.91 4.20
C ILE A 33 3.33 -2.54 3.18
N ALA A 34 2.50 -3.48 3.62
CA ALA A 34 1.56 -4.19 2.73
C ALA A 34 0.67 -3.22 1.95
N GLN A 35 0.21 -2.14 2.58
CA GLN A 35 -0.60 -1.08 1.96
C GLN A 35 0.12 -0.39 0.78
N GLN A 36 1.44 -0.20 0.88
CA GLN A 36 2.26 0.38 -0.20
C GLN A 36 2.38 -0.58 -1.37
N LEU A 37 2.67 -1.85 -1.09
CA LEU A 37 2.75 -2.90 -2.11
C LEU A 37 1.41 -3.07 -2.83
N ALA A 38 0.30 -3.07 -2.08
CA ALA A 38 -1.05 -3.23 -2.61
C ALA A 38 -1.50 -2.07 -3.51
N SER A 39 -0.92 -0.89 -3.32
CA SER A 39 -1.19 0.27 -4.18
C SER A 39 -0.44 0.20 -5.52
N GLU A 40 0.46 -0.76 -5.69
CA GLU A 40 1.32 -0.91 -6.86
C GLU A 40 1.05 -2.18 -7.63
N SER A 41 0.53 -2.05 -8.85
CA SER A 41 0.27 -3.21 -9.69
C SER A 41 1.55 -3.98 -10.05
N ALA A 42 2.69 -3.29 -10.13
CA ALA A 42 3.97 -3.92 -10.45
C ALA A 42 4.58 -4.71 -9.28
N LEU A 43 4.06 -4.55 -8.05
CA LEU A 43 4.59 -5.18 -6.83
C LEU A 43 3.62 -6.23 -6.26
N ILE A 44 2.76 -6.80 -7.11
CA ILE A 44 1.79 -7.81 -6.70
C ILE A 44 2.48 -9.08 -6.18
N ASP A 45 3.56 -9.50 -6.82
CA ASP A 45 4.31 -10.68 -6.40
C ASP A 45 4.89 -10.49 -4.97
N ASP A 46 5.47 -9.32 -4.69
CA ASP A 46 5.95 -8.96 -3.36
C ASP A 46 4.82 -8.91 -2.32
N LEU A 47 3.65 -8.38 -2.70
CA LEU A 47 2.47 -8.35 -1.83
C LEU A 47 2.03 -9.78 -1.48
N THR A 48 1.88 -10.64 -2.49
CA THR A 48 1.38 -12.01 -2.30
C THR A 48 2.38 -12.86 -1.53
N GLU A 49 3.68 -12.70 -1.76
CA GLU A 49 4.72 -13.38 -0.97
C GLU A 49 4.64 -12.96 0.49
N ARG A 50 4.51 -11.65 0.75
CA ARG A 50 4.46 -11.12 2.12
C ARG A 50 3.21 -11.53 2.88
N LEU A 51 2.06 -11.56 2.21
CA LEU A 51 0.77 -11.85 2.83
C LEU A 51 0.37 -13.33 2.74
N ARG A 52 1.20 -14.19 2.15
CA ARG A 52 0.92 -15.63 1.99
C ARG A 52 0.51 -16.34 3.28
N ASN A 53 1.09 -15.92 4.41
CA ASN A 53 0.85 -16.50 5.73
C ASN A 53 0.20 -15.51 6.70
N ALA A 54 -0.35 -14.40 6.19
CA ALA A 54 -0.97 -13.40 7.04
C ALA A 54 -2.29 -13.93 7.61
N THR A 55 -2.55 -13.61 8.87
CA THR A 55 -3.84 -13.84 9.52
C THR A 55 -4.86 -12.79 9.07
N LEU A 56 -6.15 -13.10 9.19
CA LEU A 56 -7.24 -12.14 8.90
C LEU A 56 -7.09 -10.82 9.68
N ALA A 57 -6.63 -10.89 10.94
CA ALA A 57 -6.38 -9.70 11.75
C ALA A 57 -5.27 -8.81 11.17
N GLU A 58 -4.24 -9.41 10.56
CA GLU A 58 -3.16 -8.67 9.91
C GLU A 58 -3.59 -8.09 8.55
N LEU A 59 -4.44 -8.79 7.80
CA LEU A 59 -4.99 -8.28 6.53
C LEU A 59 -5.86 -7.03 6.74
N ASN A 60 -6.64 -7.02 7.83
CA ASN A 60 -7.54 -5.93 8.21
C ASN A 60 -6.86 -4.89 9.11
N ALA A 61 -5.56 -5.04 9.38
CA ALA A 61 -4.81 -4.08 10.16
C ALA A 61 -4.83 -2.72 9.45
N GLN A 62 -5.21 -1.69 10.22
CA GLN A 62 -5.22 -0.32 9.75
C GLN A 62 -3.85 0.32 9.98
N ASP A 63 -3.40 1.12 9.00
CA ASP A 63 -2.24 1.98 9.19
C ASP A 63 -2.51 2.96 10.37
N PRO A 64 -1.65 3.02 11.41
CA PRO A 64 -1.90 3.86 12.58
C PRO A 64 -1.98 5.36 12.27
N SER A 65 -1.39 5.80 11.17
CA SER A 65 -1.26 7.21 10.79
C SER A 65 -2.47 7.69 10.00
N THR A 66 -3.04 6.82 9.17
CA THR A 66 -4.07 7.15 8.17
C THR A 66 -5.37 6.38 8.36
N GLY A 67 -5.37 5.29 9.13
CA GLY A 67 -6.51 4.39 9.31
C GLY A 67 -6.78 3.47 8.12
N HIS A 68 -5.94 3.48 7.08
CA HIS A 68 -6.19 2.72 5.86
C HIS A 68 -5.83 1.24 6.00
N THR A 69 -6.71 0.36 5.53
CA THR A 69 -6.42 -1.06 5.35
C THR A 69 -5.65 -1.30 4.06
N THR A 70 -5.05 -2.49 3.94
CA THR A 70 -4.39 -2.93 2.71
C THR A 70 -5.38 -2.97 1.54
N LEU A 71 -6.60 -3.44 1.79
CA LEU A 71 -7.67 -3.49 0.78
C LEU A 71 -8.08 -2.09 0.31
N TYR A 72 -8.24 -1.14 1.23
CA TYR A 72 -8.56 0.24 0.86
C TYR A 72 -7.51 0.85 -0.08
N CYS A 73 -6.24 0.64 0.21
CA CYS A 73 -5.14 1.14 -0.62
C CYS A 73 -5.13 0.50 -2.02
N ALA A 74 -5.35 -0.81 -2.12
CA ALA A 74 -5.50 -1.51 -3.40
C ALA A 74 -6.66 -0.95 -4.23
N ALA A 75 -7.84 -0.82 -3.61
CA ALA A 75 -9.05 -0.33 -4.27
C ALA A 75 -8.92 1.11 -4.73
N ARG A 76 -8.36 1.99 -3.88
CA ARG A 76 -8.14 3.40 -4.20
C ARG A 76 -7.13 3.57 -5.35
N ALA A 77 -6.12 2.70 -5.44
CA ALA A 77 -5.15 2.72 -6.53
C ALA A 77 -5.69 2.12 -7.83
N GLY A 78 -6.86 1.45 -7.80
CA GLY A 78 -7.37 0.69 -8.94
C GLY A 78 -6.55 -0.57 -9.24
N ASN A 79 -5.80 -1.08 -8.25
CA ASN A 79 -5.02 -2.30 -8.40
C ASN A 79 -5.94 -3.53 -8.25
N ILE A 80 -6.64 -3.86 -9.33
CA ILE A 80 -7.67 -4.92 -9.34
C ILE A 80 -7.09 -6.27 -8.90
N GLU A 81 -5.86 -6.59 -9.28
CA GLU A 81 -5.22 -7.85 -8.94
C GLU A 81 -4.98 -7.97 -7.43
N ALA A 82 -4.47 -6.91 -6.79
CA ALA A 82 -4.34 -6.87 -5.34
C ALA A 82 -5.70 -6.90 -4.63
N VAL A 83 -6.72 -6.22 -5.16
CA VAL A 83 -8.09 -6.26 -4.60
C VAL A 83 -8.63 -7.69 -4.60
N LEU A 84 -8.53 -8.39 -5.74
CA LEU A 84 -9.01 -9.76 -5.87
C LEU A 84 -8.28 -10.70 -4.91
N PHE A 85 -6.94 -10.63 -4.89
CA PHE A 85 -6.14 -11.43 -3.96
C PHE A 85 -6.55 -11.21 -2.50
N LEU A 86 -6.70 -9.95 -2.07
CA LEU A 86 -7.05 -9.62 -0.68
C LEU A 86 -8.46 -10.11 -0.30
N ILE A 87 -9.44 -9.98 -1.20
CA ILE A 87 -10.80 -10.49 -0.99
C ILE A 87 -10.81 -12.02 -0.92
N GLU A 88 -10.02 -12.70 -1.77
CA GLU A 88 -9.89 -14.18 -1.72
C GLU A 88 -9.27 -14.66 -0.40
N GLN A 89 -8.42 -13.85 0.23
CA GLN A 89 -7.90 -14.11 1.58
C GLN A 89 -8.87 -13.73 2.70
N GLY A 90 -10.03 -13.13 2.38
CA GLY A 90 -11.05 -12.71 3.35
C GLY A 90 -10.82 -11.34 4.00
N ALA A 91 -10.03 -10.46 3.37
CA ALA A 91 -9.84 -9.10 3.84
C ALA A 91 -11.11 -8.23 3.68
N GLU A 92 -11.31 -7.28 4.61
CA GLU A 92 -12.46 -6.36 4.69
C GLU A 92 -12.04 -4.87 4.77
#